data_AF-A0A392SF49-F1
#
_entry.id   AF-A0A392SF49-F1
#
_cell.length_a   1.000
_cell.length_b   1.000
_cell.length_c   1.000
_cell.angle_alpha   90.00
_cell.angle_beta   90.00
_cell.angle_gamma   90.00
#
_symmetry.space_group_name_H-M   'P 1'
#
loop_
_entity.id
_entity.type
_entity.pdbx_description
1 polymer ?
#
loop_
_entity_poly.entity_id
_entity_poly.type
_entity_poly.pdbx_seq_one_letter_code
_entity_poly.pdbx_strand_id
1 'polypeptide(L)'
;PAQDWWGAWFTKLEFWTPGSFSNWRDVWLTVWRVPLQYWGLDLFVKIENSFGEFITVDESTLKETSFVTGRVKVRLPVAASGVDKVVAVVTSAGTFSVRVLEE
;
A
#
# COMPACT_ATOMS: atom_id res chain seq x y z
N PRO A 1 17.79 19.32 -27.86
CA PRO A 1 16.61 20.01 -27.28
C PRO A 1 16.66 19.88 -25.76
N ALA A 2 16.52 20.99 -25.02
CA ALA A 2 16.38 20.91 -23.57
C ALA A 2 15.14 20.06 -23.27
N GLN A 3 15.33 18.99 -22.49
CA GLN A 3 14.22 18.19 -22.01
C GLN A 3 13.34 19.11 -21.17
N ASP A 4 12.04 19.11 -21.44
CA ASP A 4 11.11 19.92 -20.65
C ASP A 4 11.28 19.62 -19.16
N TRP A 5 11.04 20.61 -18.30
CA TRP A 5 11.25 20.48 -16.84
C TRP A 5 10.51 19.28 -16.22
N TRP A 6 9.43 18.83 -16.87
CA TRP A 6 8.58 17.72 -16.47
C TRP A 6 8.98 16.37 -17.08
N GLY A 7 9.85 16.33 -18.08
CA GLY A 7 10.19 15.13 -18.84
C GLY A 7 10.96 14.06 -18.06
N ALA A 8 11.42 14.37 -16.84
CA ALA A 8 11.99 13.39 -15.91
C ALA A 8 10.91 12.60 -15.14
N TRP A 9 9.70 13.15 -15.05
CA TRP A 9 8.62 12.63 -14.19
C TRP A 9 7.42 12.13 -14.98
N PHE A 10 7.14 12.74 -16.13
CA PHE A 10 5.94 12.47 -16.92
C PHE A 10 6.30 12.13 -18.36
N THR A 11 5.57 11.18 -18.93
CA THR A 11 5.71 10.77 -20.33
C THR A 11 4.91 11.66 -21.29
N LYS A 12 3.84 12.30 -20.79
CA LYS A 12 2.96 13.15 -21.59
C LYS A 12 2.26 14.18 -20.70
N LEU A 13 1.97 15.34 -21.28
CA LEU A 13 1.14 16.38 -20.69
C LEU A 13 -0.08 16.61 -21.60
N GLU A 14 -1.28 16.52 -21.02
CA GLU A 14 -2.55 16.68 -21.72
C GLU A 14 -3.41 17.73 -21.03
N PHE A 15 -4.24 18.44 -21.80
CA PHE A 15 -5.28 19.28 -21.23
C PHE A 15 -6.33 18.42 -20.52
N TRP A 16 -6.75 18.85 -19.33
CA TRP A 16 -7.78 18.16 -18.59
C TRP A 16 -9.11 18.14 -19.36
N THR A 17 -9.79 16.99 -19.34
CA THR A 17 -11.15 16.84 -19.86
C THR A 17 -12.05 16.18 -18.81
N PRO A 18 -13.38 16.30 -18.91
CA PRO A 18 -14.30 15.58 -18.02
C PRO A 18 -14.22 14.05 -18.10
N GLY A 19 -13.50 13.47 -19.07
CA GLY A 19 -13.22 12.03 -19.11
C GLY A 19 -11.87 11.66 -18.49
N SER A 20 -11.04 12.64 -18.14
CA SER A 20 -9.69 12.48 -17.62
C SER A 20 -9.72 12.14 -16.13
N PHE A 21 -10.17 10.94 -15.79
CA PHE A 21 -10.12 10.39 -14.43
C PHE A 21 -9.36 9.07 -14.42
N SER A 22 -8.58 8.84 -13.36
CA SER A 22 -8.01 7.52 -13.10
C SER A 22 -9.10 6.62 -12.53
N ASN A 23 -9.20 5.38 -13.05
CA ASN A 23 -10.04 4.35 -12.44
C ASN A 23 -9.41 3.73 -11.18
N TRP A 24 -8.18 4.16 -10.85
CA TRP A 24 -7.36 3.64 -9.77
C TRP A 24 -6.87 4.76 -8.86
N ARG A 25 -6.72 4.44 -7.59
CA ARG A 25 -6.08 5.29 -6.58
C ARG A 25 -4.96 4.50 -5.92
N ASP A 26 -3.86 5.19 -5.62
CA ASP A 26 -2.76 4.61 -4.86
C ASP A 26 -2.85 5.15 -3.44
N VAL A 27 -3.01 4.27 -2.46
CA VAL A 27 -3.20 4.63 -1.05
C VAL A 27 -2.18 3.93 -0.17
N TRP A 28 -1.92 4.52 0.99
CA TRP A 28 -1.17 3.86 2.06
C TRP A 28 -2.14 3.10 2.96
N LEU A 29 -1.87 1.81 3.16
CA LEU A 29 -2.49 1.05 4.23
C LEU A 29 -1.52 0.97 5.41
N THR A 30 -2.06 1.28 6.57
CA THR A 30 -1.35 1.12 7.84
C THR A 30 -1.80 -0.16 8.50
N VAL A 31 -0.83 -0.95 8.95
CA VAL A 31 -1.01 -2.29 9.51
C VAL A 31 -0.54 -2.27 10.97
N TRP A 32 -1.45 -2.61 11.89
CA TRP A 32 -1.17 -2.68 13.33
C TRP A 32 -1.15 -4.11 13.84
N ARG A 33 -0.48 -4.28 14.99
CA ARG A 33 -0.44 -5.52 15.79
C ARG A 33 0.28 -6.68 15.10
N VAL A 34 1.24 -6.37 14.24
CA VAL A 34 2.14 -7.38 13.66
C VAL A 34 3.15 -7.79 14.73
N PRO A 35 3.21 -9.08 15.13
CA PRO A 35 4.24 -9.56 16.04
C PRO A 35 5.62 -9.44 15.40
N LEU A 36 6.62 -9.08 16.21
CA LEU A 36 7.99 -8.84 15.74
C LEU A 36 8.58 -10.04 14.98
N GLN A 37 8.31 -11.27 15.42
CA GLN A 37 8.84 -12.47 14.75
C GLN A 37 8.25 -12.71 13.33
N TYR A 38 7.16 -12.04 12.97
CA TYR A 38 6.54 -12.10 11.65
C TYR A 38 6.69 -10.80 10.87
N TRP A 39 7.45 -9.84 11.40
CA TRP A 39 7.71 -8.58 10.72
C TRP A 39 8.65 -8.82 9.55
N GLY A 40 8.12 -8.80 8.34
CA GLY A 40 8.91 -9.01 7.14
C GLY A 40 8.11 -8.72 5.88
N LEU A 41 8.82 -8.40 4.80
CA LEU A 41 8.24 -8.02 3.51
C LEU A 41 7.18 -9.01 3.01
N ASP A 42 7.42 -10.31 3.16
CA ASP A 42 6.50 -11.37 2.74
C ASP A 42 5.14 -11.28 3.44
N LEU A 43 5.10 -10.98 4.75
CA LEU A 43 3.84 -10.82 5.48
C LEU A 43 3.04 -9.63 4.94
N PHE A 44 3.70 -8.47 4.79
CA PHE A 44 3.03 -7.26 4.34
C PHE A 44 2.49 -7.43 2.91
N VAL A 45 3.29 -7.98 2.00
CA VAL A 45 2.84 -8.28 0.62
C VAL A 45 1.61 -9.21 0.63
N LYS A 46 1.59 -10.25 1.48
CA LYS A 46 0.43 -11.15 1.60
C LYS A 46 -0.82 -10.46 2.14
N ILE A 47 -0.68 -9.59 3.14
CA ILE A 47 -1.80 -8.79 3.68
C ILE A 47 -2.35 -7.89 2.57
N GLU A 48 -1.49 -7.15 1.87
CA GLU A 48 -1.88 -6.18 0.84
C GLU A 48 -2.55 -6.81 -0.38
N ASN A 49 -2.08 -7.98 -0.82
CA ASN A 49 -2.69 -8.73 -1.92
C ASN A 49 -4.15 -9.14 -1.63
N SER A 50 -4.61 -9.03 -0.38
CA SER A 50 -6.02 -9.25 -0.02
C SER A 50 -6.91 -8.04 -0.34
N PHE A 51 -6.32 -6.87 -0.60
CA PHE A 51 -7.04 -5.63 -0.87
C PHE A 51 -6.89 -5.17 -2.33
N GLY A 52 -5.67 -5.19 -2.87
CA GLY A 52 -5.37 -4.62 -4.18
C GLY A 52 -4.01 -5.03 -4.75
N GLU A 53 -3.52 -4.26 -5.72
CA GLU A 53 -2.22 -4.48 -6.33
C GLU A 53 -1.13 -3.81 -5.47
N PHE A 54 -0.17 -4.60 -4.99
CA PHE A 54 0.97 -4.10 -4.24
C PHE A 54 1.86 -3.18 -5.08
N ILE A 55 2.23 -2.01 -4.53
CA ILE A 55 3.16 -1.06 -5.16
C ILE A 55 4.51 -1.09 -4.44
N THR A 56 4.52 -0.81 -3.14
CA THR A 56 5.76 -0.70 -2.37
C THR A 56 5.51 -0.78 -0.86
N VAL A 57 6.57 -0.96 -0.07
CA VAL A 57 6.56 -0.88 1.39
C VAL A 57 7.21 0.43 1.81
N ASP A 58 6.69 1.07 2.85
CA ASP A 58 7.32 2.25 3.44
C ASP A 58 8.73 1.92 3.95
N GLU A 59 9.66 2.86 3.76
CA GLU A 59 11.07 2.65 4.08
C GLU A 59 11.28 2.34 5.57
N SER A 60 10.49 2.94 6.47
CA SER A 60 10.64 2.68 7.91
C SER A 60 10.23 1.24 8.27
N THR A 61 9.24 0.71 7.55
CA THR A 61 8.73 -0.65 7.70
C THR A 61 9.72 -1.65 7.14
N LEU A 62 10.28 -1.36 5.95
CA LEU A 62 11.25 -2.21 5.27
C LEU A 62 12.60 -2.27 5.99
N LYS A 63 13.07 -1.13 6.51
CA LYS A 63 14.33 -1.02 7.27
C LYS A 63 14.17 -1.37 8.75
N GLU A 64 12.96 -1.77 9.18
CA GLU A 64 12.69 -2.21 10.54
C GLU A 64 13.08 -1.17 11.61
N THR A 65 12.94 0.11 11.26
CA THR A 65 13.31 1.23 12.16
C THR A 65 12.24 1.53 13.21
N SER A 66 11.01 1.03 12.99
CA SER A 66 9.89 1.07 13.93
C SER A 66 9.01 -0.14 13.73
N PHE A 67 8.53 -0.73 14.83
CA PHE A 67 7.64 -1.89 14.85
C PHE A 67 6.23 -1.55 15.36
N VAL A 68 5.92 -0.25 15.48
CA VAL A 68 4.61 0.21 15.97
C VAL A 68 3.53 -0.01 14.92
N THR A 69 3.85 0.31 13.67
CA THR A 69 2.96 0.20 12.51
C THR A 69 3.75 -0.13 11.26
N GLY A 70 3.28 -1.09 10.48
CA GLY A 70 3.77 -1.29 9.12
C GLY A 70 2.98 -0.41 8.15
N ARG A 71 3.62 0.13 7.12
CA ARG A 71 2.97 0.93 6.07
C ARG A 71 3.32 0.38 4.71
N VAL A 72 2.31 0.28 3.87
CA VAL A 72 2.37 -0.35 2.56
C VAL A 72 1.50 0.39 1.59
N LYS A 73 1.97 0.54 0.35
CA LYS A 73 1.26 1.24 -0.69
C LYS A 73 0.62 0.26 -1.65
N VAL A 74 -0.67 0.44 -1.89
CA VAL A 74 -1.47 -0.39 -2.79
C VAL A 74 -2.24 0.45 -3.78
N ARG A 75 -2.47 -0.13 -4.95
CA ARG A 75 -3.39 0.35 -5.96
C ARG A 75 -4.75 -0.31 -5.81
N LEU A 76 -5.78 0.50 -5.70
CA LEU A 76 -7.17 0.08 -5.54
C LEU A 76 -8.07 0.78 -6.58
N PRO A 77 -9.15 0.14 -7.04
CA PRO A 77 -10.14 0.83 -7.86
C PRO A 77 -10.76 2.01 -7.11
N VAL A 78 -11.01 3.13 -7.78
CA VAL A 78 -11.66 4.31 -7.16
C VAL A 78 -13.05 3.96 -6.62
N ALA A 79 -13.75 3.01 -7.26
CA ALA A 79 -15.06 2.54 -6.83
C ALA A 79 -15.03 1.64 -5.57
N ALA A 80 -13.86 1.19 -5.12
CA ALA A 80 -13.72 0.36 -3.93
C ALA A 80 -13.92 1.21 -2.66
N SER A 81 -14.66 0.68 -1.69
CA SER A 81 -14.80 1.29 -0.36
C SER A 81 -13.45 1.44 0.32
N GLY A 82 -13.30 2.46 1.17
CA GLY A 82 -12.10 2.62 1.99
C GLY A 82 -11.80 1.39 2.84
N VAL A 83 -10.51 1.09 3.05
CA VAL A 83 -10.10 -0.06 3.85
C VAL A 83 -10.13 0.30 5.34
N ASP A 84 -10.97 -0.38 6.13
CA ASP A 84 -10.84 -0.51 7.59
C ASP A 84 -11.27 -1.94 7.95
N LYS A 85 -10.29 -2.83 8.10
CA LYS A 85 -10.53 -4.27 8.26
C LYS A 85 -9.63 -4.86 9.33
N VAL A 86 -10.10 -5.94 9.93
CA VAL A 86 -9.29 -6.83 10.76
C VAL A 86 -9.06 -8.11 9.97
N VAL A 87 -7.80 -8.44 9.72
CA VAL A 87 -7.38 -9.61 8.95
C VAL A 87 -6.82 -10.65 9.92
N ALA A 88 -7.27 -11.90 9.80
CA ALA A 88 -6.69 -13.01 10.53
C ALA A 88 -5.48 -13.56 9.76
N VAL A 89 -4.30 -13.51 10.38
CA VAL A 89 -3.06 -14.07 9.86
C VAL A 89 -2.84 -15.43 10.50
N VAL A 90 -2.82 -16.48 9.67
CA VAL A 90 -2.61 -17.86 10.10
C VAL A 90 -1.14 -18.23 9.90
N THR A 91 -0.51 -18.75 10.95
CA THR A 91 0.88 -19.20 10.95
C THR A 91 0.99 -20.60 11.56
N SER A 92 2.17 -21.20 11.48
CA SER A 92 2.45 -22.49 12.13
C SER A 92 2.34 -22.45 13.66
N ALA A 93 2.54 -21.27 14.28
CA ALA A 93 2.47 -21.10 15.74
C ALA A 93 1.08 -20.68 16.24
N GLY A 94 0.13 -20.45 15.33
CA GLY A 94 -1.23 -20.00 15.66
C GLY A 94 -1.75 -18.90 14.75
N THR A 95 -2.89 -18.33 15.12
CA THR A 95 -3.56 -17.25 14.38
C THR A 95 -3.55 -15.97 15.21
N PHE A 96 -3.24 -14.84 14.58
CA PHE A 96 -3.36 -13.52 15.19
C PHE A 96 -4.10 -12.55 14.28
N SER A 97 -4.67 -11.50 14.86
CA SER A 97 -5.42 -10.49 14.11
C SER A 97 -4.60 -9.23 13.92
N VAL A 98 -4.48 -8.78 12.68
CA VAL A 98 -3.92 -7.48 12.31
C VAL A 98 -5.04 -6.53 11.91
N ARG A 99 -4.93 -5.25 12.26
CA ARG A 99 -5.83 -4.22 11.74
C ARG A 99 -5.16 -3.56 10.54
N VAL A 100 -5.92 -3.31 9.49
CA VAL A 100 -5.49 -2.64 8.26
C VAL A 100 -6.44 -1.46 8.01
N LEU A 101 -5.89 -0.26 7.87
CA LEU A 101 -6.63 0.98 7.65
C LEU A 101 -6.02 1.75 6.49
N GLU A 102 -6.86 2.26 5.60
CA GLU A 102 -6.51 3.23 4.56
C GLU A 102 -6.31 4.62 5.19
N GLU A 103 -5.17 5.25 4.88
CA GLU A 103 -4.86 6.64 5.27
C GLU A 103 -5.46 7.68 4.31
#